data_AF-A0AAJ1BF22-F1
#
_entry.id   AF-A0AAJ1BF22-F1
#
_cell.length_a   1.000
_cell.length_b   1.000
_cell.length_c   1.000
_cell.angle_alpha   90.00
_cell.angle_beta   90.00
_cell.angle_gamma   90.00
#
_symmetry.space_group_name_H-M   'P 1'
#
loop_
_entity.id
_entity.type
_entity.pdbx_description
1 polymer ?
#
loop_
_entity_poly.entity_id
_entity_poly.type
_entity_poly.pdbx_seq_one_letter_code
_entity_poly.pdbx_strand_id
1 'polypeptide(L)'
;MNWSIISVLATPRERADTFVYLQRKRYGRAPEQAALALWKGVCTEPLARRLVDDLKQVLQHDVLPPRDRSYLTSMLDHFDTLSSGQQVVALAPYLSS
;
A
#
# COMPACT_ATOMS: atom_id res chain seq x y z
N MET A 1 -7.90 0.98 -8.44
CA MET A 1 -7.80 1.82 -7.22
C MET A 1 -8.48 3.14 -7.55
N ASN A 2 -9.23 3.74 -6.63
CA ASN A 2 -9.82 5.05 -6.88
C ASN A 2 -8.83 6.16 -6.48
N TRP A 3 -7.89 6.46 -7.37
CA TRP A 3 -6.81 7.42 -7.13
C TRP A 3 -7.30 8.86 -7.00
N SER A 4 -8.42 9.21 -7.62
CA SER A 4 -9.00 10.56 -7.52
C SER A 4 -9.53 10.89 -6.12
N ILE A 5 -9.98 9.89 -5.36
CA ILE A 5 -10.33 10.10 -3.94
C ILE A 5 -9.08 10.40 -3.12
N ILE A 6 -7.96 9.72 -3.40
CA ILE A 6 -6.71 9.92 -2.66
C ILE A 6 -6.08 11.27 -3.01
N SER A 7 -6.21 11.72 -4.27
CA SER A 7 -5.58 12.95 -4.75
C SER A 7 -6.11 14.22 -4.10
N VAL A 8 -7.36 14.20 -3.59
CA VAL A 8 -8.00 15.38 -2.98
C VAL A 8 -7.74 15.50 -1.49
N LEU A 9 -7.06 14.54 -0.88
CA LEU A 9 -6.78 14.53 0.57
C LEU A 9 -5.53 15.35 0.88
N ALA A 10 -5.65 16.24 1.87
CA ALA A 10 -4.65 17.26 2.17
C ALA A 10 -3.41 16.67 2.86
N THR A 11 -3.59 15.74 3.79
CA THR A 11 -2.49 15.25 4.64
C THR A 11 -1.96 13.87 4.21
N PRO A 12 -0.66 13.59 4.44
CA PRO A 12 -0.11 12.24 4.31
C PRO A 12 -0.90 11.18 5.07
N ARG A 13 -1.32 11.54 6.30
CA ARG A 13 -2.12 10.70 7.18
C ARG A 13 -3.44 10.28 6.54
N GLU A 14 -4.23 11.24 6.07
CA GLU A 14 -5.53 10.97 5.45
C GLU A 14 -5.39 10.10 4.19
N ARG A 15 -4.36 10.38 3.37
CA ARG A 15 -4.05 9.59 2.17
C ARG A 15 -3.71 8.14 2.53
N ALA A 16 -2.83 7.94 3.50
CA ALA A 16 -2.45 6.62 3.99
C ALA A 16 -3.64 5.85 4.58
N ASP A 17 -4.41 6.47 5.47
CA ASP A 17 -5.58 5.85 6.11
C ASP A 17 -6.65 5.49 5.08
N THR A 18 -6.94 6.39 4.14
CA THR A 18 -7.93 6.15 3.08
C THR A 18 -7.48 5.03 2.15
N PHE A 19 -6.20 5.01 1.77
CA PHE A 19 -5.65 3.92 0.97
C PHE A 19 -5.79 2.58 1.71
N VAL A 20 -5.34 2.50 2.97
CA VAL A 20 -5.40 1.27 3.77
C VAL A 20 -6.85 0.81 3.94
N TYR A 21 -7.78 1.74 4.19
CA TYR A 21 -9.21 1.44 4.26
C TYR A 21 -9.74 0.85 2.94
N LEU A 22 -9.44 1.47 1.80
CA LEU A 22 -9.88 0.98 0.49
C LEU A 22 -9.27 -0.40 0.16
N GLN A 23 -8.01 -0.62 0.51
CA GLN A 23 -7.36 -1.91 0.33
C GLN A 23 -7.99 -2.98 1.21
N ARG A 24 -8.27 -2.69 2.49
CA ARG A 24 -8.92 -3.62 3.39
C ARG A 24 -10.33 -3.97 2.96
N LYS A 25 -11.08 -3.01 2.42
CA LYS A 25 -12.41 -3.25 1.87
C LYS A 25 -12.37 -4.17 0.64
N ARG A 26 -11.31 -4.08 -0.17
CA ARG A 26 -11.19 -4.83 -1.42
C ARG A 26 -10.55 -6.22 -1.26
N TYR A 27 -9.56 -6.32 -0.38
CA TYR A 27 -8.68 -7.49 -0.24
C TYR A 27 -8.67 -8.05 1.20
N GLY A 28 -9.53 -7.54 2.09
CA GLY A 28 -9.61 -8.00 3.47
C GLY A 28 -8.35 -7.67 4.27
N ARG A 29 -7.79 -8.66 4.96
CA ARG A 29 -6.55 -8.50 5.75
C ARG A 29 -5.31 -9.06 5.03
N ALA A 30 -5.29 -9.02 3.69
CA ALA A 30 -4.17 -9.50 2.88
C ALA A 30 -3.21 -8.34 2.51
N PRO A 31 -2.16 -8.07 3.31
CA PRO A 31 -1.21 -6.99 3.04
C PRO A 31 -0.44 -7.21 1.71
N GLU A 32 -0.27 -8.46 1.27
CA GLU A 32 0.42 -8.80 0.02
C GLU A 32 -0.35 -8.29 -1.20
N GLN A 33 -1.68 -8.43 -1.19
CA GLN A 33 -2.54 -7.95 -2.26
C GLN A 33 -2.59 -6.42 -2.30
N ALA A 34 -2.60 -5.78 -1.12
CA ALA A 34 -2.51 -4.34 -1.00
C ALA A 34 -1.17 -3.80 -1.52
N ALA A 35 -0.06 -4.49 -1.22
CA ALA A 35 1.27 -4.18 -1.73
C ALA A 35 1.35 -4.31 -3.24
N LEU A 36 0.78 -5.39 -3.81
CA LEU A 36 0.70 -5.58 -5.26
C LEU A 36 -0.12 -4.47 -5.94
N ALA A 37 -1.24 -4.07 -5.33
CA ALA A 37 -2.05 -2.97 -5.85
C ALA A 37 -1.31 -1.63 -5.80
N LEU A 38 -0.52 -1.39 -4.75
CA LEU A 38 0.34 -0.21 -4.62
C LEU A 38 1.43 -0.20 -5.69
N TRP A 39 2.13 -1.33 -5.87
CA TRP A 39 3.18 -1.49 -6.88
C TRP A 39 2.65 -1.26 -8.30
N LYS A 40 1.53 -1.91 -8.65
CA LYS A 40 0.84 -1.66 -9.93
C LYS A 40 0.50 -0.17 -10.10
N GLY A 41 0.04 0.47 -9.02
CA GLY A 41 -0.21 1.91 -8.98
C GLY A 41 1.02 2.74 -9.27
N VAL A 42 2.15 2.45 -8.64
CA VAL A 42 3.43 3.18 -8.83
C VAL A 42 3.93 3.09 -10.28
N CYS A 43 3.64 1.99 -10.97
CA CYS A 43 3.97 1.82 -12.38
C CYS A 43 3.10 2.68 -13.32
N THR A 44 1.88 3.06 -12.92
CA THR A 44 0.92 3.71 -13.81
C THR A 44 0.53 5.14 -13.40
N GLU A 45 0.71 5.50 -12.13
CA GLU A 45 0.18 6.74 -11.55
C GLU A 45 1.27 7.48 -10.74
N PRO A 46 1.58 8.75 -11.09
CA PRO A 46 2.55 9.56 -10.34
C PRO A 46 2.19 9.73 -8.86
N LEU A 47 0.89 9.85 -8.55
CA LEU A 47 0.39 9.99 -7.18
C LEU A 47 0.71 8.77 -6.32
N ALA A 48 0.78 7.58 -6.89
CA ALA A 48 1.05 6.37 -6.15
C ALA A 48 2.47 6.36 -5.54
N ARG A 49 3.44 7.03 -6.19
CA ARG A 49 4.79 7.21 -5.63
C ARG A 49 4.75 8.08 -4.38
N ARG A 50 4.07 9.22 -4.47
CA ARG A 50 3.86 10.11 -3.31
C ARG A 50 3.16 9.38 -2.16
N LEU A 51 2.19 8.52 -2.49
CA LEU A 51 1.51 7.72 -1.47
C LEU A 51 2.43 6.71 -0.78
N VAL A 52 3.41 6.13 -1.48
CA VAL A 52 4.43 5.28 -0.83
C VAL A 52 5.21 6.10 0.20
N ASP A 53 5.62 7.32 -0.15
CA ASP A 53 6.33 8.20 0.77
C ASP A 53 5.45 8.57 1.98
N ASP A 54 4.18 8.90 1.74
CA ASP A 54 3.20 9.18 2.80
C ASP A 54 3.03 7.98 3.75
N LEU A 55 2.93 6.76 3.21
CA LEU A 55 2.80 5.52 3.99
C LEU A 55 4.06 5.25 4.83
N LYS A 56 5.25 5.47 4.26
CA LYS A 56 6.52 5.35 4.97
C LYS A 56 6.64 6.41 6.07
N GLN A 57 6.26 7.65 5.79
CA GLN A 57 6.24 8.74 6.77
C GLN A 57 5.29 8.43 7.94
N VAL A 58 4.07 7.96 7.64
CA VAL A 58 3.08 7.57 8.65
C VAL A 58 3.59 6.44 9.54
N LEU A 59 4.25 5.43 8.96
CA LEU A 59 4.81 4.33 9.73
C LEU A 59 5.93 4.79 10.70
N GLN A 60 6.72 5.77 10.29
CA GLN A 60 7.87 6.27 11.05
C GLN A 60 7.47 7.28 12.14
N HIS A 61 6.55 8.19 11.83
CA HIS A 61 6.31 9.38 12.65
C HIS A 61 5.00 9.37 13.41
N ASP A 62 4.00 8.57 13.01
CA ASP A 62 2.71 8.56 13.69
C ASP A 62 2.59 7.46 14.75
N VAL A 63 1.80 7.75 15.78
CA VAL A 63 1.35 6.76 16.74
C VAL A 63 0.21 5.95 16.10
N LEU A 64 0.55 4.76 15.62
CA LEU A 64 -0.39 3.81 15.05
C LEU A 64 -0.83 2.77 16.10
N PRO A 65 -2.11 2.34 16.09
CA PRO A 65 -2.51 1.13 16.78
C PRO A 65 -1.62 -0.06 16.38
N PRO A 66 -1.23 -0.97 17.30
CA PRO A 66 -0.28 -2.05 17.00
C PRO A 66 -0.66 -2.89 15.78
N ARG A 67 -1.96 -3.14 15.61
CA ARG A 67 -2.51 -3.89 14.48
C ARG A 67 -2.34 -3.16 13.14
N ASP A 68 -2.52 -1.85 13.13
CA ASP A 68 -2.38 -1.05 11.91
C ASP A 68 -0.91 -0.87 11.55
N ARG A 69 -0.05 -0.71 12.57
CA ARG A 69 1.40 -0.71 12.39
C ARG A 69 1.88 -2.02 11.75
N SER A 70 1.51 -3.16 12.32
CA SER A 70 1.89 -4.48 11.80
C SER A 70 1.41 -4.69 10.35
N TYR A 71 0.17 -4.32 10.05
CA TYR A 71 -0.37 -4.41 8.70
C TYR A 71 0.40 -3.53 7.71
N LEU A 72 0.68 -2.27 8.10
CA LEU A 72 1.37 -1.30 7.25
C LEU A 72 2.83 -1.72 7.01
N THR A 73 3.53 -2.20 8.05
CA THR A 73 4.88 -2.75 7.94
C THR A 73 4.91 -3.92 6.95
N SER A 74 4.06 -4.94 7.15
CA SER A 74 4.02 -6.10 6.27
C SER A 74 3.71 -5.72 4.81
N MET A 75 2.76 -4.81 4.59
CA MET A 75 2.44 -4.32 3.25
C MET A 75 3.62 -3.59 2.59
N LEU A 76 4.35 -2.74 3.33
CA LEU A 76 5.51 -2.03 2.80
C LEU A 76 6.70 -2.98 2.54
N ASP A 77 6.92 -3.99 3.38
CA ASP A 77 7.94 -5.02 3.16
C ASP A 77 7.67 -5.81 1.86
N HIS A 78 6.42 -6.20 1.63
CA HIS A 78 6.00 -6.84 0.38
C HIS A 78 6.16 -5.89 -0.81
N PHE A 79 5.82 -4.62 -0.67
CA PHE A 79 5.99 -3.63 -1.72
C PHE A 79 7.48 -3.45 -2.09
N ASP A 80 8.35 -3.32 -1.09
CA ASP A 80 9.79 -3.15 -1.31
C ASP A 80 10.35 -4.40 -2.03
N THR A 81 9.94 -5.61 -1.63
CA THR A 81 10.30 -6.87 -2.32
C THR A 81 9.91 -6.84 -3.81
N LEU A 82 8.68 -6.40 -4.12
CA LEU A 82 8.20 -6.26 -5.51
C LEU A 82 8.97 -5.19 -6.28
N SER A 83 9.35 -4.11 -5.62
CA SER A 83 10.05 -2.98 -6.24
C SER A 83 11.54 -3.26 -6.51
N SER A 84 12.19 -4.08 -5.68
CA SER A 84 13.61 -4.43 -5.80
C SER A 84 13.88 -5.52 -6.86
N GLY A 85 12.85 -6.02 -7.55
CA GLY A 85 13.00 -7.08 -8.56
C GLY A 85 13.34 -8.45 -7.98
N GLN A 86 13.26 -8.63 -6.65
CA GLN A 86 13.39 -9.94 -6.00
C GLN A 86 12.10 -10.74 -6.18
N GLN A 87 12.05 -11.41 -7.32
CA GLN A 87 11.21 -12.55 -7.69
C GLN A 87 9.69 -12.34 -7.90
N VAL A 88 9.37 -12.41 -9.19
CA VAL A 88 8.14 -12.87 -9.87
C VAL A 88 7.60 -14.25 -9.36
N VAL A 89 8.19 -14.87 -8.34
CA VAL A 89 7.85 -16.24 -7.88
C VAL A 89 6.85 -16.24 -6.71
N ALA A 90 6.78 -15.18 -5.90
CA ALA A 90 5.91 -15.16 -4.70
C ALA A 90 4.42 -14.87 -4.98
N LEU A 91 4.06 -14.45 -6.20
CA LEU A 91 2.70 -14.02 -6.55
C LEU A 91 1.91 -15.02 -7.41
N ALA A 92 2.51 -16.14 -7.79
CA ALA A 92 1.86 -17.18 -8.60
C ALA A 92 0.49 -17.65 -8.07
N PRO A 93 0.24 -17.76 -6.74
CA PRO A 93 -1.09 -18.17 -6.25
C PRO A 93 -2.18 -17.10 -6.38
N TYR A 94 -1.82 -15.84 -6.65
CA TYR A 94 -2.74 -14.69 -6.62
C TYR A 94 -3.04 -14.11 -8.01
N LEU A 95 -2.49 -14.72 -9.07
CA LEU A 95 -2.67 -14.30 -10.47
C LEU A 95 -3.70 -15.16 -11.23
N SER A 96 -4.27 -16.19 -10.61
CA SER A 96 -5.34 -17.02 -11.17
C SER A 96 -6.68 -16.70 -10.49
N SER A 97 -7.43 -15.75 -11.04
CA SER A 97 -8.89 -15.59 -10.86
C SER A 97 -9.45 -14.74 -11.99
#